data_AF-A0AA92L7H3-F1
#
_entry.id   AF-A0AA92L7H3-F1
#
_cell.length_a   1.000
_cell.length_b   1.000
_cell.length_c   1.000
_cell.angle_alpha   90.00
_cell.angle_beta   90.00
_cell.angle_gamma   90.00
#
_symmetry.space_group_name_H-M   'P 1'
#
loop_
_entity.id
_entity.type
_entity.pdbx_description
1 polymer ?
#
loop_
_entity_poly.entity_id
_entity_poly.type
_entity_poly.pdbx_seq_one_letter_code
_entity_poly.pdbx_strand_id
1 'polypeptide(L)' 'MGTEKERRDTRAALLYELRRLIKNNEKQTYTKEELCDWFDTIADAKDQD' A
#
# COMPACT_ATOMS: atom_id res chain seq x y z
N MET A 1 22.82 -6.41 2.79
CA MET A 1 22.74 -4.96 2.62
C MET A 1 21.66 -4.68 1.58
N GLY A 2 20.40 -4.56 2.01
CA GLY A 2 19.28 -4.26 1.11
C GLY A 2 19.52 -2.89 0.51
N THR A 3 19.88 -2.89 -0.77
CA THR A 3 20.32 -1.70 -1.48
C THR A 3 19.18 -0.68 -1.45
N GLU A 4 19.50 0.60 -1.33
CA GLU A 4 18.49 1.67 -1.40
C GLU A 4 17.62 1.60 -2.68
N LYS A 5 18.11 0.87 -3.69
CA LYS A 5 17.37 0.51 -4.89
C LYS A 5 16.21 -0.43 -4.58
N GLU A 6 16.44 -1.54 -3.88
CA GLU A 6 15.39 -2.48 -3.47
C GLU A 6 14.33 -1.80 -2.60
N ARG A 7 14.75 -0.96 -1.64
CA ARG A 7 13.79 -0.20 -0.82
C ARG A 7 12.97 0.81 -1.64
N ARG A 8 13.55 1.40 -2.68
CA ARG A 8 12.84 2.31 -3.60
C ARG A 8 11.85 1.56 -4.47
N ASP A 9 12.24 0.41 -5.03
CA ASP A 9 11.36 -0.47 -5.79
C ASP A 9 10.20 -0.99 -4.94
N THR A 10 10.45 -1.44 -3.71
CA THR A 10 9.39 -1.88 -2.79
C THR A 10 8.40 -0.74 -2.46
N ARG A 11 8.90 0.47 -2.22
CA ARG A 11 8.05 1.65 -1.97
C ARG A 11 7.24 2.03 -3.21
N ALA A 12 7.83 1.95 -4.40
CA ALA A 12 7.14 2.22 -5.65
C ALA A 12 6.05 1.17 -5.94
N ALA A 13 6.32 -0.11 -5.66
CA ALA A 13 5.36 -1.19 -5.76
C ALA A 13 4.18 -0.99 -4.80
N LEU A 14 4.45 -0.61 -3.54
CA LEU A 14 3.42 -0.25 -2.56
C LEU A 14 2.52 0.89 -3.05
N LEU A 15 3.10 1.97 -3.59
CA LEU A 15 2.33 3.09 -4.14
C LEU A 15 1.47 2.67 -5.33
N TYR A 16 1.95 1.77 -6.17
CA TYR A 16 1.19 1.25 -7.31
C TYR A 16 0.00 0.40 -6.87
N GLU A 17 0.21 -0.50 -5.91
CA GLU A 17 -0.84 -1.34 -5.30
C GLU A 17 -1.94 -0.47 -4.67
N LEU A 18 -1.54 0.54 -3.89
CA LEU A 18 -2.47 1.50 -3.28
C LEU A 18 -3.28 2.27 -4.31
N ARG A 19 -2.62 2.77 -5.36
CA ARG A 19 -3.31 3.46 -6.46
C ARG A 19 -4.33 2.54 -7.14
N ARG A 20 -3.96 1.27 -7.37
CA ARG A 20 -4.84 0.29 -8.01
C ARG A 20 -6.07 0.00 -7.14
N LEU A 21 -5.87 -0.14 -5.83
CA LEU A 21 -6.92 -0.43 -4.87
C LEU A 21 -7.93 0.73 -4.78
N ILE A 22 -7.42 1.96 -4.68
CA ILE A 22 -8.26 3.18 -4.68
C ILE A 22 -9.00 3.33 -6.01
N LYS A 23 -8.33 3.07 -7.15
CA LYS A 23 -8.94 3.19 -8.48
C LYS A 23 -10.03 2.14 -8.75
N ASN A 24 -9.88 0.95 -8.19
CA ASN A 24 -10.84 -0.15 -8.38
C ASN A 24 -12.07 -0.02 -7.48
N ASN A 25 -12.05 0.91 -6.53
CA ASN A 25 -13.13 1.09 -5.59
C ASN A 25 -13.99 2.29 -6.04
N GLU A 26 -15.31 2.15 -5.95
CA GLU A 26 -16.30 3.11 -6.44
C GLU A 26 -16.44 4.33 -5.50
N LYS A 27 -15.86 4.23 -4.30
CA LYS A 27 -15.90 5.29 -3.30
C LYS A 27 -14.93 6.43 -3.65
N GLN A 28 -15.48 7.64 -3.76
CA GLN A 28 -14.71 8.86 -4.10
C GLN A 28 -14.00 9.49 -2.91
N THR A 29 -14.45 9.20 -1.69
CA THR A 29 -13.94 9.78 -0.45
C THR A 29 -13.67 8.70 0.59
N TYR A 30 -12.44 8.70 1.11
CA TYR A 30 -12.03 7.84 2.21
C TYR A 30 -11.78 8.69 3.45
N THR A 31 -12.19 8.18 4.60
CA THR A 31 -11.77 8.76 5.87
C THR A 31 -10.32 8.40 6.16
N LYS A 32 -9.68 9.16 7.03
CA LYS A 32 -8.31 8.88 7.48
C LYS A 32 -8.19 7.49 8.10
N GLU A 33 -9.19 7.10 8.90
CA GLU A 33 -9.23 5.79 9.56
C GLU A 33 -9.29 4.65 8.54
N GLU A 34 -10.18 4.73 7.55
CA GLU A 34 -10.26 3.70 6.49
C GLU A 34 -8.96 3.53 5.70
N LEU A 35 -8.25 4.63 5.42
CA LEU A 35 -6.95 4.55 4.75
C LEU A 35 -5.90 3.90 5.65
N CYS A 36 -5.90 4.21 6.95
CA CYS A 36 -5.01 3.60 7.93
C CYS A 36 -5.25 2.09 8.06
N ASP A 37 -6.49 1.65 8.25
CA ASP A 37 -6.86 0.23 8.30
C ASP A 37 -6.40 -0.54 7.06
N TRP A 38 -6.47 0.07 5.89
CA TRP A 38 -5.98 -0.53 4.65
C TRP A 38 -4.46 -0.61 4.59
N PHE A 39 -3.74 0.44 5.04
CA PHE A 39 -2.29 0.39 5.13
C PHE A 39 -1.84 -0.71 6.11
N ASP A 40 -2.51 -0.86 7.24
CA ASP A 40 -2.25 -1.92 8.21
C ASP A 40 -2.53 -3.30 7.62
N THR A 41 -3.64 -3.47 6.88
CA THR A 41 -3.94 -4.73 6.18
C THR A 41 -2.88 -5.09 5.13
N ILE A 42 -2.38 -4.11 4.38
CA ILE A 42 -1.32 -4.32 3.39
C ILE A 42 0.03 -4.62 4.06
N ALA A 43 0.31 -3.99 5.21
CA ALA A 43 1.50 -4.27 5.99
C ALA A 43 1.47 -5.70 6.54
N ASP A 44 0.34 -6.13 7.12
CA ASP A 44 0.14 -7.48 7.66
C ASP A 44 0.27 -8.55 6.57
N ALA A 45 -0.37 -8.34 5.41
CA ALA A 45 -0.27 -9.24 4.27
C ALA A 45 1.14 -9.35 3.68
N LYS A 46 2.01 -8.36 3.88
CA LYS A 46 3.42 -8.38 3.45
C LYS A 46 4.37 -8.93 4.51
N ASP A 47 3.98 -8.95 5.78
CA ASP A 47 4.76 -9.56 6.86
C ASP A 47 4.60 -11.10 6.86
N GLN A 48 3.52 -11.61 6.24
CA GLN A 48 3.26 -13.03 6.06
C GLN A 48 3.96 -13.68 4.84
N ASP A 49 4.64 -12.92 3.97
CA ASP A 49 5.35 -13.41 2.78
C ASP A 49 6.87 -13.56 3.00
#